data_AF-X0PB58-F1
#
_entry.id   AF-X0PB58-F1
#
_cell.length_a   1.000
_cell.length_b   1.000
_cell.length_c   1.000
_cell.angle_alpha   90.00
_cell.angle_beta   90.00
_cell.angle_gamma   90.00
#
_symmetry.space_group_name_H-M   'P 1'
#
loop_
_entity.id
_entity.type
_entity.pdbx_description
1 polymer ?
#
loop_
_entity_poly.entity_id
_entity_poly.type
_entity_poly.pdbx_seq_one_letter_code
_entity_poly.pdbx_strand_id
1 'polypeptide(L)'
;MKKILIIILGTLSSFFILITLFTSASTSAAAVVTSTTTLTKAPYRAVSGYIYSSAALTKKIHNADHYPLTTFYATRSATITRSNGNKAVYYYIKNGNNKIRGWIWRGYLVRIINIQKQKAAINRLVSTIDSLTTANKTNITTLLKKIHKADPLTTLLKDIQSLSATITNHSDLKK
;
A
#
# COMPACT_ATOMS: atom_id res chain seq x y z
N MET A 1 -63.52 4.91 67.86
CA MET A 1 -62.60 5.11 66.72
C MET A 1 -61.23 4.65 67.22
N LYS A 2 -60.57 3.60 66.74
CA LYS A 2 -60.33 3.11 65.38
C LYS A 2 -60.29 1.57 65.37
N LYS A 3 -60.87 0.96 64.34
CA LYS A 3 -60.66 -0.45 63.94
C LYS A 3 -59.53 -0.48 62.89
N ILE A 4 -58.83 -1.62 62.81
CA ILE A 4 -58.11 -2.29 61.68
C ILE A 4 -57.11 -3.21 62.41
N LEU A 5 -57.24 -4.53 62.55
CA LEU A 5 -57.77 -5.68 61.80
C LEU A 5 -56.88 -6.20 60.64
N ILE A 6 -56.28 -7.40 60.90
CA ILE A 6 -55.78 -8.48 60.00
C ILE A 6 -54.42 -8.20 59.29
N ILE A 7 -53.29 -8.82 59.67
CA ILE A 7 -52.83 -10.24 59.52
C ILE A 7 -52.78 -10.71 58.06
N ILE A 8 -51.59 -10.73 57.46
CA ILE A 8 -51.18 -11.81 56.54
C ILE A 8 -49.74 -12.21 56.89
N LEU A 9 -49.65 -13.37 57.53
CA LEU A 9 -48.45 -14.13 57.78
C LEU A 9 -48.29 -15.09 56.59
N GLY A 10 -47.22 -14.94 55.84
CA GLY A 10 -46.90 -15.79 54.70
C GLY A 10 -45.39 -15.79 54.49
N THR A 11 -44.67 -16.53 55.34
CA THR A 11 -43.26 -16.83 55.12
C THR A 11 -43.14 -17.80 53.96
N LEU A 12 -42.64 -17.32 52.83
CA LEU A 12 -41.90 -18.18 51.91
C LEU A 12 -40.63 -17.46 51.50
N SER A 13 -39.54 -17.88 52.12
CA SER A 13 -38.18 -17.54 51.75
C SER A 13 -37.96 -17.94 50.29
N SER A 14 -37.71 -16.96 49.43
CA SER A 14 -37.27 -17.19 48.05
C SER A 14 -36.29 -16.09 47.69
N PHE A 15 -35.07 -16.31 48.17
CA PHE A 15 -33.79 -16.04 47.53
C PHE A 15 -33.85 -15.02 46.36
N PHE A 16 -33.63 -13.73 46.67
CA PHE A 16 -33.31 -12.73 45.65
C PHE A 16 -31.89 -13.00 45.15
N ILE A 17 -31.75 -13.79 44.06
CA ILE A 17 -30.49 -13.88 43.33
C ILE A 17 -30.34 -12.58 42.56
N LEU A 18 -29.49 -11.69 43.05
CA LEU A 18 -28.96 -10.59 42.27
C LEU A 18 -27.99 -11.19 41.24
N ILE A 19 -28.47 -11.53 40.04
CA ILE A 19 -27.60 -11.90 38.92
C ILE A 19 -26.89 -10.62 38.47
N THR A 20 -25.69 -10.37 38.99
CA THR A 20 -24.74 -9.47 38.35
C THR A 20 -24.26 -10.14 37.07
N LEU A 21 -24.81 -9.73 35.93
CA LEU A 21 -24.23 -10.02 34.63
C LEU A 21 -22.84 -9.36 34.59
N PHE A 22 -21.81 -10.13 34.90
CA PHE A 22 -20.45 -9.74 34.55
C PHE A 22 -20.35 -9.76 33.03
N THR A 23 -20.57 -8.61 32.38
CA THR A 23 -20.05 -8.43 31.03
C THR A 23 -18.54 -8.52 31.11
N SER A 24 -17.98 -9.66 30.70
CA SER A 24 -16.55 -9.79 30.44
C SER A 24 -16.18 -8.72 29.42
N ALA A 25 -15.58 -7.62 29.88
CA ALA A 25 -14.95 -6.67 29.00
C ALA A 25 -13.88 -7.45 28.25
N SER A 26 -14.09 -7.69 26.94
CA SER A 26 -13.09 -8.29 26.08
C SER A 26 -11.93 -7.31 26.01
N THR A 27 -10.92 -7.52 26.86
CA THR A 27 -9.66 -6.79 26.78
C THR A 27 -9.02 -7.17 25.47
N SER A 28 -9.24 -6.32 24.47
CA SER A 28 -8.64 -6.40 23.15
C SER A 28 -7.12 -6.49 23.35
N ALA A 29 -6.52 -7.63 22.99
CA ALA A 29 -5.09 -7.84 23.18
C ALA A 29 -4.27 -6.69 22.59
N ALA A 30 -3.24 -6.19 23.27
CA ALA A 30 -2.46 -5.07 22.75
C ALA A 30 -1.78 -5.45 21.42
N ALA A 31 -1.54 -4.46 20.54
CA ALA A 31 -0.83 -4.70 19.30
C ALA A 31 0.62 -5.10 19.58
N VAL A 32 1.08 -6.20 18.96
CA VAL A 32 2.44 -6.75 19.17
C VAL A 32 3.27 -6.62 17.91
N VAL A 33 4.48 -6.07 18.04
CA VAL A 33 5.48 -5.99 16.96
C VAL A 33 6.14 -7.35 16.81
N THR A 34 5.91 -8.01 15.67
CA THR A 34 6.35 -9.40 15.44
C THR A 34 7.65 -9.49 14.66
N SER A 35 7.99 -8.48 13.86
CA SER A 35 9.22 -8.44 13.08
C SER A 35 9.55 -7.00 12.70
N THR A 36 10.84 -6.67 12.58
CA THR A 36 11.30 -5.39 12.03
C THR A 36 12.43 -5.59 11.03
N THR A 37 12.39 -4.86 9.91
CA THR A 37 13.45 -4.89 8.89
C THR A 37 13.81 -3.47 8.42
N THR A 38 15.02 -3.31 7.91
CA THR A 38 15.44 -2.09 7.20
C THR A 38 14.92 -2.13 5.76
N LEU A 39 14.60 -0.96 5.22
CA LEU A 39 14.14 -0.81 3.84
C LEU A 39 15.13 0.01 3.04
N THR A 40 15.28 -0.32 1.76
CA THR A 40 15.88 0.60 0.80
C THR A 40 15.06 1.89 0.79
N LYS A 41 15.74 3.01 1.01
CA LYS A 41 15.10 4.33 1.10
C LYS A 41 14.33 4.60 -0.19
N ALA A 42 13.02 4.79 -0.07
CA ALA A 42 12.14 5.10 -1.19
C ALA A 42 11.18 6.24 -0.83
N PRO A 43 10.85 7.12 -1.80
CA PRO A 43 9.91 8.22 -1.60
C PRO A 43 8.45 7.77 -1.73
N TYR A 44 7.58 8.32 -0.88
CA TYR A 44 6.15 8.02 -0.80
C TYR A 44 5.32 9.28 -0.55
N ARG A 45 4.04 9.21 -0.95
CA ARG A 45 2.95 10.06 -0.44
C ARG A 45 2.13 9.26 0.56
N ALA A 46 1.73 9.90 1.65
CA ALA A 46 0.73 9.37 2.54
C ALA A 46 -0.64 9.89 2.09
N VAL A 47 -1.53 8.99 1.70
CA VAL A 47 -2.84 9.36 1.13
C VAL A 47 -3.97 9.31 2.16
N SER A 48 -3.76 8.61 3.28
CA SER A 48 -4.73 8.60 4.39
C SER A 48 -4.13 8.12 5.71
N GLY A 49 -4.93 8.18 6.76
CA GLY A 49 -4.69 7.49 8.03
C GLY A 49 -3.78 8.23 9.01
N TYR A 50 -3.50 7.57 10.14
CA TYR A 50 -2.73 8.16 11.22
C TYR A 50 -1.27 7.72 11.21
N ILE A 51 -0.39 8.66 11.58
CA ILE A 51 1.02 8.40 11.87
C ILE A 51 1.16 8.26 13.39
N TYR A 52 1.76 7.15 13.80
CA TYR A 52 1.95 6.78 15.21
C TYR A 52 3.38 7.03 15.66
N SER A 53 3.58 7.36 16.94
CA SER A 53 4.92 7.57 17.50
C SER A 53 5.76 6.29 17.52
N SER A 54 5.11 5.12 17.68
CA SER A 54 5.76 3.83 17.79
C SER A 54 5.00 2.74 17.01
N ALA A 55 5.68 1.63 16.74
CA ALA A 55 5.08 0.45 16.13
C ALA A 55 4.09 -0.28 17.06
N ALA A 56 3.99 0.10 18.33
CA ALA A 56 2.94 -0.39 19.24
C ALA A 56 1.57 0.28 18.99
N LEU A 57 1.52 1.29 18.11
CA LEU A 57 0.29 1.98 17.70
C LEU A 57 -0.50 2.64 18.84
N THR A 58 0.15 2.94 19.96
CA THR A 58 -0.50 3.47 21.17
C THR A 58 -0.83 4.96 21.08
N LYS A 59 0.01 5.75 20.39
CA LYS A 59 -0.15 7.21 20.30
C LYS A 59 -0.11 7.68 18.85
N LYS A 60 -1.22 8.26 18.40
CA LYS A 60 -1.32 9.01 17.15
C LYS A 60 -0.64 10.37 17.36
N ILE A 61 0.22 10.77 16.43
CA ILE A 61 0.97 12.03 16.50
C ILE A 61 0.69 12.96 15.32
N HIS A 62 0.24 12.41 14.19
CA HIS A 62 -0.18 13.19 13.03
C HIS A 62 -1.35 12.50 12.31
N ASN A 63 -2.22 13.29 11.68
CA ASN A 63 -3.10 12.80 10.63
C ASN A 63 -2.40 13.01 9.27
N ALA A 64 -2.22 11.94 8.48
CA ALA A 64 -1.59 12.00 7.17
C ALA A 64 -2.38 12.85 6.16
N ASP A 65 -3.70 12.96 6.33
CA ASP A 65 -4.57 13.76 5.45
C ASP A 65 -4.16 15.24 5.42
N HIS A 66 -3.49 15.74 6.47
CA HIS A 66 -2.99 17.11 6.55
C HIS A 66 -1.68 17.34 5.77
N TYR A 67 -1.13 16.30 5.13
CA TYR A 67 0.17 16.35 4.45
C TYR A 67 0.12 15.84 3.00
N PRO A 68 -0.88 16.22 2.18
CA PRO A 68 -1.11 15.61 0.85
C PRO A 68 0.07 15.80 -0.12
N LEU A 69 0.79 16.92 0.02
CA LEU A 69 1.94 17.27 -0.81
C LEU A 69 3.30 17.02 -0.12
N THR A 70 3.32 16.33 1.02
CA THR A 70 4.58 16.02 1.72
C THR A 70 5.21 14.74 1.16
N THR A 71 6.51 14.80 0.87
CA THR A 71 7.27 13.62 0.47
C THR A 71 7.83 12.96 1.71
N PHE A 72 7.47 11.69 1.92
CA PHE A 72 7.97 10.86 3.00
C PHE A 72 8.97 9.84 2.47
N TYR A 73 9.94 9.47 3.30
CA TYR A 73 10.90 8.43 3.01
C TYR A 73 10.71 7.29 4.00
N ALA A 74 10.38 6.10 3.50
CA ALA A 74 10.29 4.90 4.32
C ALA A 74 11.70 4.31 4.53
N THR A 75 12.03 3.95 5.76
CA THR A 75 13.36 3.40 6.10
C THR A 75 13.31 2.09 6.88
N ARG A 76 12.18 1.79 7.52
CA ARG A 76 11.98 0.55 8.30
C ARG A 76 10.59 0.00 8.06
N SER A 77 10.43 -1.31 8.18
CA SER A 77 9.13 -1.97 8.24
C SER A 77 8.96 -2.69 9.57
N ALA A 78 7.70 -2.82 10.00
CA ALA A 78 7.30 -3.63 11.13
C ALA A 78 6.03 -4.41 10.78
N THR A 79 6.03 -5.71 11.05
CA THR A 79 4.80 -6.51 11.04
C THR A 79 4.18 -6.44 12.43
N ILE A 80 2.91 -6.04 12.49
CA ILE A 80 2.17 -5.85 13.73
C ILE A 80 0.97 -6.79 13.72
N THR A 81 0.86 -7.61 14.75
CA THR A 81 -0.36 -8.37 15.05
C THR A 81 -1.28 -7.45 15.86
N ARG A 82 -2.45 -7.14 15.32
CA ARG A 82 -3.46 -6.32 15.98
C ARG A 82 -4.21 -7.13 17.03
N SER A 83 -5.00 -6.44 17.86
CA SER A 83 -5.83 -7.04 18.91
C SER A 83 -6.78 -8.13 18.42
N ASN A 84 -7.25 -8.01 17.19
CA ASN A 84 -8.11 -8.98 16.52
C ASN A 84 -7.34 -10.13 15.85
N GLY A 85 -6.05 -10.32 16.15
CA GLY A 85 -5.18 -11.35 15.58
C GLY A 85 -4.68 -11.05 14.16
N ASN A 86 -5.22 -10.03 13.48
CA ASN A 86 -4.83 -9.71 12.11
C ASN A 86 -3.44 -9.09 12.04
N LYS A 87 -2.64 -9.56 11.09
CA LYS A 87 -1.30 -9.02 10.83
C LYS A 87 -1.35 -7.89 9.81
N ALA A 88 -0.62 -6.81 10.07
CA ALA A 88 -0.49 -5.68 9.16
C ALA A 88 0.95 -5.15 9.15
N VAL A 89 1.42 -4.72 7.98
CA VAL A 89 2.76 -4.15 7.83
C VAL A 89 2.68 -2.63 7.90
N TYR A 90 3.50 -2.05 8.78
CA TYR A 90 3.64 -0.61 8.96
C TYR A 90 5.04 -0.20 8.55
N TYR A 91 5.15 0.98 7.93
CA TYR A 91 6.42 1.59 7.58
C TYR A 91 6.71 2.74 8.53
N TYR A 92 7.96 2.83 8.95
CA TYR A 92 8.48 4.04 9.55
C TYR A 92 8.84 5.04 8.44
N ILE A 93 8.18 6.18 8.47
CA ILE A 93 8.34 7.27 7.52
C ILE A 93 8.92 8.51 8.19
N LYS A 94 9.64 9.32 7.40
CA LYS A 94 10.08 10.66 7.78
C LYS A 94 10.06 11.61 6.59
N ASN A 95 9.66 12.85 6.78
CA ASN A 95 9.77 13.88 5.75
C ASN A 95 11.21 14.42 5.65
N GLY A 96 11.51 15.20 4.60
CA GLY A 96 12.88 15.65 4.30
C GLY A 96 13.57 16.40 5.44
N ASN A 97 12.82 17.18 6.23
CA ASN A 97 13.33 17.94 7.38
C ASN A 97 13.18 17.21 8.73
N ASN A 98 12.75 15.94 8.73
CA ASN A 98 12.56 15.07 9.89
C ASN A 98 11.54 15.58 10.96
N LYS A 99 10.78 16.65 10.68
CA LYS A 99 9.78 17.19 11.61
C LYS A 99 8.55 16.29 11.73
N ILE A 100 8.13 15.68 10.63
CA ILE A 100 7.00 14.75 10.58
C ILE A 100 7.57 13.35 10.34
N ARG A 101 7.43 12.48 11.35
CA ARG A 101 7.95 11.11 11.32
C ARG A 101 7.11 10.19 12.19
N GLY A 102 7.15 8.90 11.90
CA GLY A 102 6.48 7.89 12.69
C GLY A 102 6.07 6.67 11.87
N TRP A 103 5.21 5.84 12.45
CA TRP A 103 4.74 4.59 11.87
C TRP A 103 3.37 4.77 11.22
N ILE A 104 3.23 4.34 9.97
CA ILE A 104 1.97 4.38 9.23
C ILE A 104 1.74 3.05 8.53
N TRP A 105 0.48 2.65 8.38
CA TRP A 105 0.14 1.43 7.66
C TRP A 105 0.58 1.54 6.20
N ARG A 106 1.26 0.50 5.67
CA ARG A 106 1.82 0.57 4.31
C ARG A 106 0.77 0.81 3.22
N GLY A 107 -0.48 0.37 3.46
CA GLY A 107 -1.57 0.50 2.50
C GLY A 107 -2.03 1.94 2.27
N TYR A 108 -1.64 2.86 3.16
CA TYR A 108 -1.88 4.30 2.97
C TYR A 108 -0.70 5.04 2.33
N LEU A 109 0.30 4.30 1.84
CA LEU A 109 1.46 4.87 1.19
C LEU A 109 1.43 4.56 -0.30
N VAL A 110 1.52 5.60 -1.11
CA VAL A 110 1.70 5.50 -2.56
C VAL A 110 3.15 5.82 -2.89
N ARG A 111 3.84 4.89 -3.55
CA ARG A 111 5.24 5.08 -3.93
C ARG A 111 5.35 6.15 -5.02
N ILE A 112 6.29 7.08 -4.84
CA ILE A 112 6.64 8.06 -5.89
C ILE A 112 7.67 7.40 -6.79
N ILE A 113 7.35 7.24 -8.08
CA ILE A 113 8.25 6.69 -9.09
C ILE A 113 8.70 7.79 -10.04
N ASN A 114 10.01 7.90 -10.28
CA ASN A 114 10.55 8.79 -11.30
C ASN A 114 10.57 8.04 -12.64
N ILE A 115 9.67 8.42 -13.55
CA ILE A 115 9.52 7.80 -14.87
C ILE A 115 10.13 8.63 -16.02
N GLN A 116 10.88 9.69 -15.72
CA GLN A 116 11.35 10.63 -16.74
C GLN A 116 12.33 9.99 -17.73
N LYS A 117 13.25 9.16 -17.23
CA LYS A 117 14.23 8.47 -18.09
C LYS A 117 13.54 7.48 -19.02
N GLN A 118 12.54 6.75 -18.52
CA GLN A 118 11.74 5.81 -19.30
C GLN A 118 10.92 6.55 -20.36
N LYS A 119 10.28 7.67 -19.99
CA LYS A 119 9.55 8.53 -20.92
C LYS A 119 10.46 9.07 -22.04
N ALA A 120 11.66 9.53 -21.69
CA ALA A 120 12.63 9.99 -22.69
C ALA A 120 13.07 8.87 -23.64
N ALA A 121 13.30 7.66 -23.14
CA ALA A 121 13.61 6.50 -23.97
C ALA A 121 12.46 6.13 -24.93
N ILE A 122 11.21 6.14 -24.44
CA ILE A 122 10.01 5.92 -25.27
C ILE A 122 9.91 6.99 -26.35
N ASN A 123 10.09 8.27 -26.01
CA ASN A 123 10.02 9.36 -26.98
C ASN A 123 11.08 9.22 -28.08
N ARG A 124 12.30 8.80 -27.73
CA ARG A 124 13.35 8.52 -28.72
C ARG A 124 12.95 7.37 -29.64
N LEU A 125 12.42 6.27 -29.09
CA LEU A 125 11.96 5.13 -29.88
C LEU A 125 10.83 5.52 -30.84
N VAL A 126 9.85 6.29 -30.37
CA VAL A 126 8.77 6.82 -31.22
C VAL A 126 9.32 7.70 -32.33
N SER A 127 10.22 8.64 -32.01
CA SER A 127 10.87 9.51 -33.01
C SER A 127 11.68 8.73 -34.04
N THR A 128 12.40 7.69 -33.63
CA THR A 128 13.12 6.81 -34.56
C THR A 128 12.13 6.09 -35.47
N ILE A 129 11.04 5.54 -34.94
CA ILE A 129 10.00 4.89 -35.75
C ILE A 129 9.36 5.86 -36.74
N ASP A 130 9.12 7.11 -36.33
CA ASP A 130 8.52 8.13 -37.20
C ASP A 130 9.46 8.61 -38.30
N SER A 131 10.78 8.52 -38.10
CA SER A 131 11.78 8.84 -39.12
C SER A 131 11.96 7.74 -40.18
N LEU A 132 11.36 6.56 -39.96
CA LEU A 132 11.40 5.45 -40.91
C LEU A 132 10.35 5.61 -42.01
N THR A 133 10.61 4.98 -43.16
CA THR A 133 9.63 4.80 -44.23
C THR A 133 8.39 4.03 -43.76
N THR A 134 7.26 4.23 -44.44
CA THR A 134 5.96 3.60 -44.11
C THR A 134 6.03 2.06 -44.06
N ALA A 135 6.89 1.45 -44.87
CA ALA A 135 7.13 0.01 -44.88
C ALA A 135 7.76 -0.48 -43.56
N ASN A 136 8.79 0.20 -43.09
CA ASN A 136 9.48 -0.17 -41.84
C ASN A 136 8.67 0.15 -40.59
N LYS A 137 7.88 1.24 -40.60
CA LYS A 137 6.93 1.54 -39.52
C LYS A 137 5.88 0.42 -39.35
N THR A 138 5.45 -0.20 -40.45
CA THR A 138 4.48 -1.31 -40.44
C THR A 138 5.12 -2.60 -39.90
N ASN A 139 6.36 -2.90 -40.27
CA ASN A 139 7.11 -4.05 -39.76
C ASN A 139 7.35 -3.95 -38.24
N ILE A 140 7.78 -2.78 -37.75
CA ILE A 140 8.01 -2.54 -36.31
C ILE A 140 6.70 -2.57 -35.53
N THR A 141 5.63 -1.95 -36.04
CA THR A 141 4.32 -1.98 -35.38
C THR A 141 3.77 -3.41 -35.29
N THR A 142 3.98 -4.23 -36.30
CA THR A 142 3.57 -5.64 -36.31
C THR A 142 4.33 -6.46 -35.26
N LEU A 143 5.62 -6.20 -35.08
CA LEU A 143 6.43 -6.84 -34.02
C LEU A 143 6.03 -6.39 -32.62
N LEU A 144 5.87 -5.08 -32.40
CA LEU A 144 5.45 -4.57 -31.10
C LEU A 144 4.09 -5.13 -30.64
N LYS A 145 3.19 -5.40 -31.58
CA LYS A 145 1.89 -6.06 -31.30
C LYS A 145 2.01 -7.56 -30.98
N LYS A 146 3.08 -8.22 -31.44
CA LYS A 146 3.33 -9.65 -31.16
C LYS A 146 3.95 -9.88 -29.78
N ILE A 147 4.61 -8.88 -29.20
CA ILE A 147 5.19 -9.00 -27.85
C ILE A 147 4.09 -9.06 -26.79
N HIS A 148 4.08 -10.13 -26.00
CA HIS A 148 3.23 -10.30 -24.82
C HIS A 148 4.07 -10.15 -23.55
N LYS A 149 3.46 -9.66 -22.46
CA LYS A 149 4.16 -9.43 -21.18
C LYS A 149 4.85 -10.67 -20.60
N ALA A 150 4.44 -11.86 -21.02
CA ALA A 150 4.96 -13.14 -20.55
C ALA A 150 6.07 -13.73 -21.43
N ASP A 151 6.43 -13.08 -22.54
CA ASP A 151 7.45 -13.60 -23.44
C ASP A 151 8.83 -13.54 -22.77
N PRO A 152 9.59 -14.64 -22.75
CA PRO A 152 10.94 -14.62 -22.22
C PRO A 152 11.85 -13.75 -23.09
N LEU A 153 12.84 -13.12 -22.46
CA LEU A 153 13.79 -12.20 -23.09
C LEU A 153 14.47 -12.81 -24.34
N THR A 154 14.62 -14.13 -24.39
CA THR A 154 15.19 -14.89 -25.50
C THR A 154 14.30 -14.90 -26.75
N THR A 155 12.97 -14.92 -26.59
CA THR A 155 12.02 -14.80 -27.70
C THR A 155 12.11 -13.40 -28.31
N LEU A 156 12.11 -12.37 -27.45
CA LEU A 156 12.26 -10.98 -27.87
C LEU A 156 13.57 -10.76 -28.65
N LEU A 157 14.67 -11.38 -28.20
CA LEU A 157 15.96 -11.29 -28.88
C LEU A 157 15.92 -11.90 -30.29
N LYS A 158 15.30 -13.08 -30.45
CA LYS A 158 15.16 -13.75 -31.74
C LYS A 158 14.32 -12.92 -32.72
N ASP A 159 13.21 -12.37 -32.25
CA ASP A 159 12.32 -11.56 -33.08
C ASP A 159 13.01 -10.28 -33.58
N ILE A 160 13.82 -9.63 -32.73
CA ILE A 160 14.65 -8.48 -33.12
C ILE A 160 15.71 -8.87 -34.16
N GLN A 161 16.36 -10.03 -34.00
CA GLN A 161 17.36 -10.53 -34.95
C GLN A 161 16.76 -10.83 -36.32
N SER A 162 15.60 -11.49 -36.36
CA SER A 162 14.87 -11.73 -37.62
C SER A 162 14.44 -10.44 -38.29
N LEU A 163 14.00 -9.43 -37.53
CA LEU A 163 13.69 -8.11 -38.09
C LEU A 163 14.94 -7.46 -38.69
N SER A 164 16.07 -7.48 -37.98
CA SER A 164 17.30 -6.87 -38.46
C SER A 164 17.76 -7.44 -39.81
N ALA A 165 17.50 -8.73 -40.05
CA ALA A 165 17.80 -9.39 -41.32
C ALA A 165 16.85 -8.97 -42.46
N THR A 166 15.63 -8.51 -42.14
CA THR A 166 14.65 -8.05 -43.13
C THR A 166 14.82 -6.59 -43.53
N ILE A 167 15.60 -5.81 -42.78
CA ILE A 167 15.89 -4.40 -43.09
C ILE A 167 17.08 -4.37 -44.07
N THR A 168 16.80 -4.18 -45.36
CA THR A 168 17.84 -4.01 -46.39
C THR A 168 18.15 -2.52 -46.53
N ASN A 169 19.35 -2.09 -46.11
CA ASN A 169 19.81 -0.71 -46.16
C ASN A 169 19.77 -0.12 -47.58
N HIS A 170 18.71 0.61 -47.93
CA HIS A 170 18.79 1.65 -48.96
C HIS A 170 17.93 2.85 -48.54
N SER A 171 18.59 3.87 -48.00
CA SER A 171 18.04 5.19 -47.63
C SER A 171 16.67 5.16 -46.95
N ASP A 172 16.59 4.57 -45.76
CA ASP A 172 15.33 4.40 -45.02
C ASP A 172 14.95 5.58 -44.12
N LEU A 173 15.70 6.68 -44.21
CA LEU A 173 15.31 7.94 -43.61
C LEU A 173 14.32 8.62 -44.55
N LYS A 174 13.15 8.97 -44.04
CA LYS A 174 12.23 9.87 -44.73
C LYS A 174 12.97 11.19 -44.98
N LYS A 175 13.27 11.52 -46.25
CA LYS A 175 13.78 12.85 -46.62
C LYS A 175 12.77 13.93 -46.24
#